data_AF-A0A954YVH7-F1
#
_entry.id   AF-A0A954YVH7-F1
#
_cell.length_a   1.000
_cell.length_b   1.000
_cell.length_c   1.000
_cell.angle_alpha   90.00
_cell.angle_beta   90.00
_cell.angle_gamma   90.00
#
_symmetry.space_group_name_H-M   'P 1'
#
loop_
_entity.id
_entity.type
_entity.pdbx_description
1 polymer ?
#
loop_
_entity_poly.entity_id
_entity_poly.type
_entity_poly.pdbx_seq_one_letter_code
_entity_poly.pdbx_strand_id
1 'polypeptide(L)'
;MSHIKHSVKLRTLMREINELSLARLPQEMGTSLSQRRRVSSVGAIAERLAASTTELPKMAGELDLSEAQKTSFIELAGYLREEAQELGRIARKGADSRLVQRKLDEMVTTCNACHRLFRDPAAGTLVSPREF
;
A
#
# COMPACT_ATOMS: atom_id res chain seq x y z
N MET A 1 10.48 -21.32 -4.05
CA MET A 1 9.83 -21.16 -2.71
C MET A 1 9.87 -19.73 -2.13
N SER A 2 10.55 -18.75 -2.76
CA SER A 2 10.57 -17.36 -2.26
C SER A 2 9.29 -16.57 -2.58
N HIS A 3 8.74 -16.71 -3.80
CA HIS A 3 7.54 -15.96 -4.26
C HIS A 3 6.34 -16.10 -3.33
N ILE A 4 6.06 -17.31 -2.84
CA ILE A 4 4.94 -17.57 -1.93
C ILE A 4 5.16 -16.81 -0.61
N LYS A 5 6.37 -16.79 -0.06
CA LYS A 5 6.66 -16.10 1.21
C LYS A 5 6.54 -14.58 1.08
N HIS A 6 7.02 -13.99 -0.01
CA HIS A 6 6.87 -12.56 -0.28
C HIS A 6 5.39 -12.18 -0.48
N SER A 7 4.62 -13.02 -1.19
CA SER A 7 3.17 -12.82 -1.36
C SER A 7 2.41 -12.92 -0.03
N VAL A 8 2.80 -13.83 0.87
CA VAL A 8 2.18 -13.96 2.20
C VAL A 8 2.48 -12.73 3.04
N LYS A 9 3.76 -12.31 3.13
CA LYS A 9 4.16 -11.13 3.91
C LYS A 9 3.44 -9.87 3.41
N LEU A 10 3.42 -9.62 2.11
CA LEU A 10 2.76 -8.47 1.52
C LEU A 10 1.24 -8.50 1.76
N ARG A 11 0.58 -9.64 1.57
CA ARG A 11 -0.87 -9.78 1.86
C ARG A 11 -1.20 -9.56 3.32
N THR A 12 -0.36 -10.03 4.24
CA THR A 12 -0.53 -9.77 5.68
C THR A 12 -0.43 -8.27 5.97
N LEU A 13 0.59 -7.58 5.45
CA LEU A 13 0.75 -6.14 5.63
C LEU A 13 -0.42 -5.35 5.04
N MET A 14 -0.90 -5.72 3.85
CA MET A 14 -2.07 -5.09 3.24
C MET A 14 -3.35 -5.31 4.05
N ARG A 15 -3.50 -6.48 4.68
CA ARG A 15 -4.61 -6.73 5.60
C ARG A 15 -4.53 -5.82 6.83
N GLU A 16 -3.36 -5.72 7.46
CA GLU A 16 -3.13 -4.83 8.60
C GLU A 16 -3.42 -3.37 8.25
N ILE A 17 -3.00 -2.90 7.07
CA ILE A 17 -3.29 -1.56 6.55
C ILE A 17 -4.80 -1.35 6.39
N ASN A 18 -5.51 -2.32 5.80
CA ASN A 18 -6.94 -2.22 5.56
C ASN A 18 -7.74 -2.27 6.87
N GLU A 19 -7.32 -3.08 7.84
CA GLU A 19 -7.92 -3.09 9.18
C GLU A 19 -7.73 -1.73 9.86
N LEU A 20 -6.55 -1.11 9.73
CA LEU A 20 -6.30 0.22 10.29
C LEU A 20 -7.04 1.35 9.57
N SER A 21 -7.22 1.27 8.25
CA SER A 21 -7.98 2.27 7.48
C SER A 21 -9.47 2.21 7.82
N LEU A 22 -10.04 0.99 7.87
CA LEU A 22 -11.42 0.76 8.26
C LEU A 22 -11.69 1.15 9.71
N ALA A 23 -10.72 0.94 10.60
CA ALA A 23 -10.83 1.30 12.01
C ALA A 23 -10.77 2.81 12.28
N ARG A 24 -10.68 3.66 11.22
CA ARG A 24 -10.50 5.14 11.20
C ARG A 24 -9.68 5.66 12.37
N LEU A 25 -8.55 6.30 12.09
CA LEU A 25 -7.83 7.02 13.14
C LEU A 25 -8.81 8.01 13.82
N PRO A 26 -9.10 7.81 15.13
CA PRO A 26 -10.14 8.57 15.81
C PRO A 26 -9.86 10.05 15.67
N GLN A 27 -10.86 10.77 15.16
CA GLN A 27 -10.73 12.20 14.90
C GLN A 27 -10.73 12.98 16.22
N GLU A 28 -11.47 12.54 17.24
CA GLU A 28 -11.51 13.14 18.59
C GLU A 28 -11.82 12.12 19.71
N MET A 29 -11.38 12.45 20.94
CA MET A 29 -11.62 11.78 22.24
C MET A 29 -11.02 10.38 22.53
N GLY A 30 -10.00 9.96 21.79
CA GLY A 30 -9.03 9.02 22.36
C GLY A 30 -8.12 9.76 23.37
N THR A 31 -7.64 9.10 24.42
CA THR A 31 -6.53 9.68 25.19
C THR A 31 -5.38 9.97 24.21
N SER A 32 -4.71 11.14 24.31
CA SER A 32 -3.60 11.54 23.43
C SER A 32 -2.58 10.41 23.19
N LEU A 33 -2.36 9.55 24.20
CA LEU A 33 -1.51 8.36 24.13
C LEU A 33 -2.03 7.24 23.22
N SER A 34 -3.34 6.99 23.20
CA SER A 34 -3.96 5.98 22.33
C SER A 34 -3.88 6.39 20.86
N GLN A 35 -4.09 7.68 20.58
CA GLN A 35 -4.00 8.24 19.25
C GLN A 35 -2.56 8.21 18.73
N ARG A 36 -1.58 8.64 19.55
CA ARG A 36 -0.15 8.54 19.22
C ARG A 36 0.29 7.10 18.95
N ARG A 37 -0.19 6.14 19.75
CA ARG A 37 0.10 4.72 19.52
C ARG A 37 -0.43 4.23 18.17
N ARG A 38 -1.68 4.56 17.82
CA ARG A 38 -2.25 4.19 16.52
C ARG A 38 -1.48 4.80 15.36
N VAL A 39 -1.15 6.09 15.42
CA VAL A 39 -0.33 6.77 14.41
C VAL A 39 1.03 6.08 14.27
N SER A 40 1.69 5.75 15.39
CA SER A 40 2.95 5.03 15.38
C SER A 40 2.83 3.62 14.76
N SER A 41 1.75 2.89 15.06
CA SER A 41 1.48 1.58 14.45
C SER A 41 1.30 1.67 12.94
N VAL A 42 0.51 2.64 12.46
CA VAL A 42 0.33 2.91 11.02
C VAL A 42 1.69 3.19 10.37
N GLY A 43 2.52 4.04 10.97
CA GLY A 43 3.85 4.34 10.46
C GLY A 43 4.75 3.11 10.37
N ALA A 44 4.78 2.29 11.42
CA ALA A 44 5.58 1.07 11.46
C ALA A 44 5.13 0.03 10.41
N ILE A 45 3.83 -0.06 10.13
CA ILE A 45 3.29 -0.92 9.09
C ILE A 45 3.67 -0.40 7.70
N ALA A 46 3.53 0.91 7.49
CA ALA A 46 3.89 1.55 6.22
C ALA A 46 5.38 1.35 5.88
N GLU A 47 6.27 1.45 6.88
CA GLU A 47 7.71 1.19 6.66
C GLU A 47 7.99 -0.28 6.29
N ARG A 48 7.32 -1.23 6.93
CA ARG A 48 7.43 -2.66 6.57
C ARG A 48 6.88 -2.94 5.17
N LEU A 49 5.81 -2.24 4.78
CA LEU A 49 5.25 -2.32 3.44
C LEU A 49 6.25 -1.79 2.41
N ALA A 50 6.80 -0.59 2.62
CA ALA A 50 7.81 0.00 1.74
C ALA A 50 9.03 -0.92 1.53
N ALA A 51 9.49 -1.58 2.60
CA ALA A 51 10.58 -2.55 2.51
C ALA A 51 10.18 -3.86 1.79
N SER A 52 8.90 -4.19 1.75
CA SER A 52 8.40 -5.39 1.06
C SER A 52 8.11 -5.11 -0.42
N THR A 53 7.80 -3.86 -0.79
CA THR A 53 7.54 -3.46 -2.19
C THR A 53 8.82 -3.38 -3.03
N THR A 54 10.02 -3.33 -2.44
CA THR A 54 11.29 -3.38 -3.18
C THR A 54 11.47 -4.65 -4.00
N GLU A 55 10.79 -5.73 -3.61
CA GLU A 55 10.86 -7.01 -4.29
C GLU A 55 9.82 -7.14 -5.41
N LEU A 56 8.80 -6.26 -5.46
CA LEU A 56 7.73 -6.34 -6.47
C LEU A 56 8.25 -6.18 -7.90
N PRO A 57 9.12 -5.22 -8.25
CA PRO A 57 9.63 -5.12 -9.62
C PRO A 57 10.36 -6.38 -10.10
N LYS A 58 11.02 -7.12 -9.20
CA LYS A 58 11.69 -8.39 -9.53
C LYS A 58 10.69 -9.47 -9.91
N MET A 59 9.49 -9.43 -9.31
CA MET A 59 8.40 -10.37 -9.61
C MET A 59 7.76 -10.10 -10.98
N ALA A 60 7.83 -8.87 -11.50
CA ALA A 60 7.25 -8.53 -12.80
C ALA A 60 7.80 -9.39 -13.96
N GLY A 61 9.07 -9.81 -13.85
CA GLY A 61 9.70 -10.72 -14.83
C GLY A 61 9.20 -12.17 -14.77
N GLU A 62 8.54 -12.56 -13.67
CA GLU A 62 8.03 -13.91 -13.44
C GLU A 62 6.52 -14.02 -13.68
N LEU A 63 5.85 -12.88 -13.81
CA LEU A 63 4.44 -12.80 -14.14
C LEU A 63 4.27 -12.85 -15.67
N ASP A 64 3.25 -13.57 -16.11
CA ASP A 64 2.85 -13.63 -17.53
C ASP A 64 2.12 -12.33 -17.92
N LEU A 65 2.88 -11.24 -17.98
CA LEU A 65 2.42 -9.90 -18.32
C LEU A 65 3.07 -9.46 -19.63
N SER A 66 2.32 -8.71 -20.45
CA SER A 66 2.92 -7.96 -21.57
C SER A 66 3.92 -6.92 -21.05
N GLU A 67 4.84 -6.47 -21.91
CA GLU A 67 5.81 -5.43 -21.53
C GLU A 67 5.13 -4.14 -21.04
N ALA A 68 4.02 -3.73 -21.66
CA ALA A 68 3.22 -2.60 -21.19
C ALA A 68 2.66 -2.82 -19.77
N GLN A 69 2.13 -4.02 -19.50
CA GLN A 69 1.64 -4.37 -18.17
C GLN A 69 2.77 -4.46 -17.13
N LYS A 70 3.96 -4.94 -17.49
CA LYS A 70 5.14 -4.95 -16.61
C LYS A 70 5.56 -3.53 -16.25
N THR A 71 5.61 -2.62 -17.22
CA THR A 71 5.89 -1.19 -16.96
C THR A 71 4.89 -0.60 -15.98
N SER A 72 3.59 -0.74 -16.23
CA SER A 72 2.56 -0.24 -15.31
C SER A 72 2.62 -0.89 -13.93
N PHE A 73 2.94 -2.18 -13.85
CA PHE A 73 3.12 -2.89 -12.58
C PHE A 73 4.30 -2.31 -11.78
N ILE A 74 5.43 -2.07 -12.43
CA ILE A 74 6.64 -1.51 -11.81
C ILE A 74 6.39 -0.07 -11.35
N GLU A 75 5.72 0.74 -12.16
CA GLU A 75 5.35 2.12 -11.81
C GLU A 75 4.44 2.16 -10.58
N LEU A 76 3.37 1.36 -10.55
CA LEU A 76 2.46 1.26 -9.41
C LEU A 76 3.15 0.75 -8.14
N ALA A 77 4.08 -0.21 -8.28
CA ALA A 77 4.90 -0.66 -7.16
C ALA A 77 5.84 0.45 -6.65
N GLY A 78 6.36 1.29 -7.55
CA GLY A 78 7.14 2.49 -7.23
C GLY A 78 6.34 3.50 -6.43
N TYR A 79 5.15 3.89 -6.91
CA TYR A 79 4.25 4.81 -6.20
C TYR A 79 3.87 4.29 -4.81
N LEU A 80 3.47 3.03 -4.70
CA LEU A 80 3.13 2.43 -3.41
C LEU A 80 4.30 2.48 -2.42
N ARG A 81 5.54 2.28 -2.90
CA ARG A 81 6.74 2.39 -2.06
C ARG A 81 6.93 3.81 -1.54
N GLU A 82 6.82 4.80 -2.41
CA GLU A 82 7.01 6.21 -2.08
C GLU A 82 5.96 6.70 -1.08
N GLU A 83 4.68 6.37 -1.33
CA GLU A 83 3.58 6.70 -0.41
C GLU A 83 3.77 6.03 0.95
N ALA A 84 4.21 4.76 0.97
CA ALA A 84 4.48 4.03 2.21
C ALA A 84 5.66 4.61 3.02
N GLN A 85 6.73 5.04 2.34
CA GLN A 85 7.85 5.73 2.98
C GLN A 85 7.42 7.07 3.56
N GLU A 86 6.61 7.82 2.81
CA GLU A 86 6.10 9.11 3.25
C GLU A 86 5.17 8.96 4.46
N LEU A 87 4.24 8.01 4.43
CA LEU A 87 3.34 7.70 5.55
C LEU A 87 4.13 7.33 6.83
N GLY A 88 5.15 6.47 6.70
CA GLY A 88 6.06 6.16 7.80
C GLY A 88 6.76 7.41 8.35
N ARG A 89 7.27 8.26 7.47
CA ARG A 89 7.97 9.49 7.84
C ARG A 89 7.06 10.49 8.57
N ILE A 90 5.84 10.75 8.08
CA ILE A 90 4.92 11.69 8.73
C ILE A 90 4.44 11.14 10.08
N ALA A 91 4.17 9.84 10.18
CA ALA A 91 3.76 9.21 11.43
C ALA A 91 4.85 9.31 12.52
N ARG A 92 6.12 9.08 12.16
CA ARG A 92 7.26 9.22 13.09
C ARG A 92 7.50 10.65 13.55
N LYS A 93 7.22 11.64 12.69
CA LYS A 93 7.33 13.06 13.04
C LYS A 93 6.23 13.55 14.01
N GLY A 94 5.34 12.65 14.44
CA GLY A 94 4.22 13.01 15.30
C GLY A 94 3.17 13.85 14.57
N ALA A 95 3.03 13.66 13.26
CA ALA A 95 2.03 14.36 12.48
C ALA A 95 0.62 14.14 13.02
N ASP A 96 -0.24 15.12 12.75
CA ASP A 96 -1.65 15.05 13.08
C ASP A 96 -2.31 13.81 12.46
N SER A 97 -3.20 13.17 13.22
CA SER A 97 -3.88 11.94 12.81
C SER A 97 -4.68 12.08 11.51
N ARG A 98 -5.16 13.28 11.16
CA ARG A 98 -5.85 13.58 9.89
C ARG A 98 -4.89 13.49 8.72
N LEU A 99 -3.68 14.01 8.87
CA LEU A 99 -2.68 13.94 7.80
C LEU A 99 -2.27 12.49 7.56
N VAL A 100 -2.07 11.72 8.63
CA VAL A 100 -1.76 10.28 8.57
C VAL A 100 -2.91 9.51 7.93
N GLN A 101 -4.17 9.80 8.29
CA GLN A 101 -5.33 9.13 7.70
C GLN A 101 -5.46 9.43 6.20
N ARG A 102 -5.30 10.68 5.77
CA ARG A 102 -5.37 11.03 4.34
C ARG A 102 -4.34 10.28 3.51
N LYS A 103 -3.10 10.18 4.00
CA LYS A 103 -2.04 9.43 3.30
C LYS A 103 -2.27 7.92 3.33
N LEU A 104 -2.87 7.40 4.39
CA LEU A 104 -3.32 6.01 4.43
C LEU A 104 -4.41 5.74 3.37
N ASP A 105 -5.35 6.65 3.17
CA ASP A 105 -6.43 6.51 2.18
C ASP A 105 -5.90 6.57 0.73
N GLU A 106 -4.92 7.44 0.46
CA GLU A 106 -4.20 7.48 -0.84
C GLU A 106 -3.52 6.14 -1.12
N MET A 107 -2.77 5.60 -0.15
CA MET A 107 -2.12 4.29 -0.29
C MET A 107 -3.10 3.16 -0.55
N VAL A 108 -4.26 3.15 0.13
CA VAL A 108 -5.31 2.15 -0.09
C VAL A 108 -5.86 2.25 -1.51
N THR A 109 -5.96 3.45 -2.06
CA THR A 109 -6.38 3.67 -3.46
C THR A 109 -5.38 3.06 -4.44
N THR A 110 -4.08 3.30 -4.25
CA THR A 110 -3.00 2.69 -5.06
C THR A 110 -3.00 1.16 -4.96
N CYS A 111 -3.20 0.61 -3.75
CA CYS A 111 -3.34 -0.83 -3.54
C CYS A 111 -4.51 -1.42 -4.35
N ASN A 112 -5.65 -0.74 -4.33
CA ASN A 112 -6.86 -1.18 -5.04
C ASN A 112 -6.69 -1.09 -6.55
N ALA A 113 -6.05 -0.04 -7.07
CA ALA A 113 -5.75 0.10 -8.50
C ALA A 113 -4.85 -1.04 -9.00
N CYS A 114 -3.75 -1.31 -8.30
CA CYS A 114 -2.84 -2.41 -8.63
C CYS A 114 -3.56 -3.77 -8.59
N HIS A 115 -4.36 -4.05 -7.56
CA HIS A 115 -5.12 -5.30 -7.48
C HIS A 115 -6.18 -5.44 -8.57
N ARG A 116 -6.88 -4.37 -8.94
CA ARG A 116 -7.86 -4.42 -10.03
C ARG A 116 -7.19 -4.80 -11.36
N LEU A 117 -5.99 -4.31 -11.61
CA LEU A 117 -5.28 -4.53 -12.86
C LEU A 117 -4.60 -5.91 -12.95
N PHE A 118 -4.15 -6.46 -11.82
CA PHE A 118 -3.24 -7.62 -11.83
C PHE A 118 -3.68 -8.82 -10.99
N ARG A 119 -4.76 -8.73 -10.19
CA ARG A 119 -5.25 -9.84 -9.34
C ARG A 119 -6.38 -10.64 -9.97
N ASP A 120 -7.04 -10.11 -10.99
CA ASP A 120 -8.12 -10.82 -11.69
C ASP A 120 -7.70 -11.18 -13.13
N PRO A 121 -7.26 -12.43 -13.39
CA PRO A 121 -6.88 -12.88 -14.72
C PRO A 121 -8.07 -12.97 -15.70
N ALA A 122 -9.32 -12.81 -15.24
CA ALA A 122 -10.48 -12.66 -16.13
C ALA A 122 -10.64 -11.21 -16.68
N ALA A 123 -9.93 -10.24 -16.10
CA ALA A 123 -9.94 -8.84 -16.55
C ALA A 123 -8.93 -8.55 -17.68
N GLY A 124 -8.44 -9.59 -18.37
CA GLY A 124 -7.68 -9.50 -19.61
C GLY A 124 -8.46 -8.93 -20.82
N THR A 125 -9.53 -8.17 -20.57
CA THR A 125 -10.17 -7.34 -21.59
C THR A 125 -9.88 -5.88 -21.26
N LEU A 126 -8.77 -5.40 -21.83
CA LEU A 126 -8.43 -4.01 -22.14
C LEU A 126 -9.41 -2.95 -21.59
N VAL A 127 -9.02 -2.24 -20.54
CA VAL A 127 -9.52 -0.88 -20.31
C VAL A 127 -8.36 0.08 -20.50
N SER A 128 -8.44 0.83 -21.59
CA SER A 128 -7.46 1.84 -22.00
C SER A 128 -7.34 2.95 -20.94
N PRO A 129 -6.13 3.40 -20.57
CA PRO A 129 -5.94 4.47 -19.60
C PRO A 129 -6.16 5.84 -20.26
N ARG A 130 -7.43 6.21 -20.43
CA ARG A 130 -7.87 7.60 -20.54
C ARG A 130 -9.18 7.68 -19.78
N GLU A 131 -9.35 8.75 -18.99
CA GLU A 131 -10.46 9.05 -18.09
C GLU A 131 -10.19 8.69 -16.61
N PHE A 132 -9.25 9.42 -15.99
CA PHE A 132 -9.39 10.00 -14.65
C PHE A 132 -8.64 11.33 -14.62
#